data_AF-A0A6B3HTY4-F1
#
_entry.id   AF-A0A6B3HTY4-F1
#
_cell.length_a   1.000
_cell.length_b   1.000
_cell.length_c   1.000
_cell.angle_alpha   90.00
_cell.angle_beta   90.00
_cell.angle_gamma   90.00
#
_symmetry.space_group_name_H-M   'P 1'
#
loop_
_entity.id
_entity.type
_entity.pdbx_description
1 polymer ?
#
loop_
_entity_poly.entity_id
_entity_poly.type
_entity_poly.pdbx_seq_one_letter_code
_entity_poly.pdbx_strand_id
1 'polypeptide(L)'
;MFRDDWGIPHVRAGGARDLAYAQGYVTALDRAWQLHVERHRVLGTSAAFLGADSAGWDGLARRTRLADTARRCYERLDAGTAAWVAAYAAGVCDAFADGVHEAAPEFARTGSAPEGWEPWLPLGVWLSTHLLFAGFPAKLWRGELTRRLGADAVPLFATDGPGTAGSNGWLVTGDRTASGAALLAGDPHRFIEDPGVYQQIHLATTTAGEEGQGEAATDVVGLAVPGVPGLAHFGHTGQVAWAITNAMADYQDLYRERLRRTGDTVEAYGPGGWEEVQAHTETYQVAGGEPVTVEVVETARGTVVVGGPEAGPLPGEEEDAEAANALALRHHPRVSGRLGFETLPGLLTARTVAEVSAAVDHWVEPVNVLLAADTEGGLLHRAAGFVPRRPAANRLGPVPAWEPGNAWQDEPEPLPEAP
;
A
#
# COMPACT_ATOMS: atom_id res chain seq x y z
N MET A 1 -18.29 -22.66 -3.63
CA MET A 1 -17.07 -22.33 -4.39
C MET A 1 -16.76 -23.49 -5.31
N PHE A 2 -16.34 -23.22 -6.55
CA PHE A 2 -15.77 -24.24 -7.45
C PHE A 2 -14.48 -23.69 -8.06
N ARG A 3 -13.61 -24.57 -8.56
CA ARG A 3 -12.41 -24.18 -9.32
C ARG A 3 -12.53 -24.63 -10.76
N ASP A 4 -12.04 -23.81 -11.68
CA ASP A 4 -11.93 -24.19 -13.08
C ASP A 4 -10.71 -25.09 -13.35
N ASP A 5 -10.49 -25.43 -14.63
CA ASP A 5 -9.39 -26.29 -15.08
C ASP A 5 -7.99 -25.69 -14.80
N TRP A 6 -7.90 -24.39 -14.51
CA TRP A 6 -6.67 -23.69 -14.16
C TRP A 6 -6.51 -23.49 -12.65
N GLY A 7 -7.45 -24.02 -11.86
CA GLY A 7 -7.47 -23.89 -10.40
C GLY A 7 -7.99 -22.53 -9.92
N ILE A 8 -8.51 -21.68 -10.81
CA ILE A 8 -9.01 -20.35 -10.45
C ILE A 8 -10.29 -20.52 -9.62
N PRO A 9 -10.35 -19.95 -8.40
CA PRO A 9 -11.54 -20.04 -7.58
C PRO A 9 -12.67 -19.15 -8.12
N HIS A 10 -13.85 -19.74 -8.27
CA HIS A 10 -15.11 -19.04 -8.48
C HIS A 10 -15.93 -19.11 -7.19
N VAL A 11 -16.02 -17.97 -6.51
CA VAL A 11 -16.68 -17.80 -5.22
C VAL A 11 -18.05 -17.18 -5.43
N ARG A 12 -19.07 -17.81 -4.83
CA ARG A 12 -20.45 -17.32 -4.86
C ARG A 12 -21.01 -17.27 -3.45
N ALA A 13 -21.71 -16.20 -3.11
CA ALA A 13 -22.36 -16.02 -1.81
C ALA A 13 -23.67 -15.21 -1.90
N GLY A 14 -24.46 -15.17 -0.82
CA GLY A 14 -25.76 -14.48 -0.81
C GLY A 14 -25.64 -12.95 -0.91
N GLY A 15 -24.75 -12.35 -0.11
CA GLY A 15 -24.54 -10.91 -0.08
C GLY A 15 -23.07 -10.49 -0.13
N ALA A 16 -22.82 -9.19 -0.17
CA ALA A 16 -21.47 -8.64 -0.32
C ALA A 16 -20.52 -9.03 0.83
N ARG A 17 -21.03 -9.10 2.07
CA ARG A 17 -20.23 -9.49 3.25
C ARG A 17 -19.91 -10.98 3.27
N ASP A 18 -20.88 -11.83 2.96
CA ASP A 18 -20.65 -13.28 2.84
C ASP A 18 -19.67 -13.58 1.71
N LEU A 19 -19.72 -12.80 0.63
CA LEU A 19 -18.77 -12.91 -0.48
C LEU A 19 -17.35 -12.50 -0.06
N ALA A 20 -17.20 -11.42 0.71
CA ALA A 20 -15.92 -11.00 1.27
C ALA A 20 -15.34 -12.05 2.23
N TYR A 21 -16.18 -12.59 3.11
CA TYR A 21 -15.82 -13.72 3.98
C TYR A 21 -15.32 -14.91 3.17
N ALA A 22 -16.10 -15.35 2.17
CA ALA A 22 -15.73 -16.48 1.34
C ALA A 22 -14.46 -16.21 0.51
N GLN A 23 -14.22 -14.96 0.10
CA GLN A 23 -12.96 -14.53 -0.51
C GLN A 23 -11.79 -14.73 0.45
N GLY A 24 -11.90 -14.24 1.69
CA GLY A 24 -10.86 -14.41 2.71
C GLY A 24 -10.54 -15.88 2.99
N TYR A 25 -11.58 -16.71 3.11
CA TYR A 25 -11.43 -18.15 3.33
C TYR A 25 -10.70 -18.83 2.16
N VAL A 26 -11.09 -18.55 0.90
CA VAL A 26 -10.42 -19.16 -0.26
C VAL A 26 -9.01 -18.63 -0.49
N THR A 27 -8.75 -17.37 -0.15
CA THR A 27 -7.38 -16.84 -0.18
C THR A 27 -6.52 -17.56 0.85
N ALA A 28 -7.02 -17.88 2.04
CA ALA A 28 -6.27 -18.68 3.01
C ALA A 28 -6.04 -20.12 2.54
N LEU A 29 -7.02 -20.75 1.89
CA LEU A 29 -6.83 -22.06 1.25
C LEU A 29 -5.67 -22.07 0.25
N ASP A 30 -5.55 -21.00 -0.56
CA ASP A 30 -4.55 -20.93 -1.63
C ASP A 30 -3.20 -20.38 -1.16
N ARG A 31 -3.22 -19.47 -0.18
CA ARG A 31 -2.12 -18.56 0.14
C ARG A 31 -1.85 -18.46 1.64
N ALA A 32 -2.13 -19.51 2.42
CA ALA A 32 -1.94 -19.54 3.87
C ALA A 32 -0.56 -19.01 4.32
N TRP A 33 0.51 -19.49 3.69
CA TRP A 33 1.87 -19.03 4.00
C TRP A 33 2.08 -17.55 3.68
N GLN A 34 1.65 -17.10 2.50
CA GLN A 34 1.77 -15.71 2.08
C GLN A 34 1.02 -14.78 3.05
N LEU A 35 -0.19 -15.14 3.47
CA LEU A 35 -0.93 -14.40 4.50
C LEU A 35 -0.12 -14.31 5.80
N HIS A 36 0.39 -15.44 6.30
CA HIS A 36 1.22 -15.46 7.50
C HIS A 36 2.43 -14.52 7.39
N VAL A 37 3.18 -14.59 6.28
CA VAL A 37 4.30 -13.69 6.00
C VAL A 37 3.86 -12.23 5.97
N GLU A 38 2.79 -11.90 5.27
CA GLU A 38 2.32 -10.51 5.16
C GLU A 38 1.86 -9.94 6.50
N ARG A 39 1.19 -10.71 7.36
CA ARG A 39 0.89 -10.31 8.75
C ARG A 39 2.17 -9.88 9.46
N HIS A 40 3.21 -10.72 9.41
CA HIS A 40 4.47 -10.44 10.10
C HIS A 40 5.27 -9.31 9.46
N ARG A 41 5.20 -9.13 8.13
CA ARG A 41 5.76 -7.97 7.44
C ARG A 41 5.11 -6.66 7.89
N VAL A 42 3.80 -6.64 8.07
CA VAL A 42 3.06 -5.46 8.59
C VAL A 42 3.44 -5.15 10.03
N LEU A 43 3.59 -6.19 10.87
CA LEU A 43 3.93 -6.05 12.29
C LEU A 43 5.43 -5.81 12.54
N GLY A 44 6.28 -5.98 11.53
CA GLY A 44 7.74 -5.95 11.69
C GLY A 44 8.25 -7.07 12.60
N THR A 45 7.84 -8.30 12.32
CA THR A 45 8.22 -9.53 13.05
C THR A 45 8.56 -10.70 12.13
N SER A 46 8.71 -10.47 10.82
CA SER A 46 8.98 -11.52 9.84
C SER A 46 10.36 -12.16 9.99
N ALA A 47 11.34 -11.42 10.52
CA ALA A 47 12.68 -11.91 10.82
C ALA A 47 12.70 -13.01 11.89
N ALA A 48 11.66 -13.12 12.72
CA ALA A 48 11.57 -14.12 13.78
C ALA A 48 11.58 -15.57 13.24
N PHE A 49 11.18 -15.77 11.98
CA PHE A 49 11.18 -17.07 11.31
C PHE A 49 11.82 -17.06 9.91
N LEU A 50 11.97 -15.89 9.27
CA LEU A 50 12.71 -15.76 8.00
C LEU A 50 14.19 -15.43 8.19
N GLY A 51 14.61 -15.00 9.38
CA GLY A 51 16.01 -14.69 9.69
C GLY A 51 16.45 -13.29 9.31
N ALA A 52 17.78 -13.10 9.27
CA ALA A 52 18.44 -11.79 9.23
C ALA A 52 18.09 -10.95 8.00
N ASP A 53 17.84 -11.57 6.85
CA ASP A 53 17.50 -10.86 5.60
C ASP A 53 16.20 -10.05 5.72
N SER A 54 15.28 -10.48 6.58
CA SER A 54 14.03 -9.76 6.87
C SER A 54 14.17 -8.70 7.97
N ALA A 55 15.27 -8.69 8.73
CA ALA A 55 15.42 -7.79 9.88
C ALA A 55 15.42 -6.31 9.48
N GLY A 56 15.96 -5.97 8.30
CA GLY A 56 15.93 -4.60 7.78
C GLY A 56 14.51 -4.10 7.50
N TRP A 57 13.67 -4.95 6.90
CA TRP A 57 12.26 -4.65 6.67
C TRP A 57 11.50 -4.49 7.99
N ASP A 58 11.69 -5.41 8.94
CA ASP A 58 11.01 -5.34 10.22
C ASP A 58 11.29 -4.04 10.98
N GLY A 59 12.56 -3.61 10.98
CA GLY A 59 12.95 -2.33 11.57
C GLY A 59 12.36 -1.13 10.84
N LEU A 60 12.19 -1.19 9.51
CA LEU A 60 11.51 -0.14 8.73
C LEU A 60 10.00 -0.11 9.01
N ALA A 61 9.33 -1.25 9.04
CA ALA A 61 7.89 -1.37 9.30
C ALA A 61 7.50 -0.77 10.67
N ARG A 62 8.35 -1.01 11.69
CA ARG A 62 8.19 -0.42 13.02
C ARG A 62 8.44 1.08 13.03
N ARG A 63 9.56 1.53 12.45
CA ARG A 63 9.91 2.98 12.37
C ARG A 63 8.87 3.80 11.61
N THR A 64 8.31 3.25 10.54
CA THR A 64 7.20 3.87 9.78
C THR A 64 5.83 3.70 10.42
N ARG A 65 5.75 2.97 11.55
CA ARG A 65 4.52 2.70 12.29
C ARG A 65 3.41 2.12 11.39
N LEU A 66 3.75 1.14 10.54
CA LEU A 66 2.82 0.55 9.57
C LEU A 66 1.54 0.02 10.22
N ALA A 67 1.68 -0.84 11.23
CA ALA A 67 0.54 -1.44 11.92
C ALA A 67 -0.36 -0.40 12.61
N ASP A 68 0.23 0.61 13.25
CA ASP A 68 -0.51 1.71 13.88
C ASP A 68 -1.26 2.56 12.82
N THR A 69 -0.61 2.86 11.70
CA THR A 69 -1.24 3.56 10.58
C THR A 69 -2.42 2.77 10.00
N ALA A 70 -2.27 1.46 9.84
CA ALA A 70 -3.34 0.59 9.36
C ALA A 70 -4.55 0.57 10.30
N ARG A 71 -4.33 0.48 11.63
CA ARG A 71 -5.39 0.58 12.64
C ARG A 71 -6.14 1.91 12.55
N ARG A 72 -5.40 3.02 12.51
CA ARG A 72 -5.98 4.37 12.38
C ARG A 72 -6.79 4.53 11.10
N CYS A 73 -6.35 3.92 9.99
CA CYS A 73 -7.11 3.94 8.74
C CYS A 73 -8.39 3.10 8.85
N TYR A 74 -8.32 1.92 9.46
CA TYR A 74 -9.48 1.05 9.64
C TYR A 74 -10.55 1.70 10.53
N GLU A 75 -10.13 2.33 11.64
CA GLU A 75 -11.01 3.06 12.56
C GLU A 75 -11.73 4.26 11.91
N ARG A 76 -11.22 4.75 10.78
CA ARG A 76 -11.78 5.88 10.03
C ARG A 76 -12.65 5.48 8.83
N LEU A 77 -12.72 4.19 8.51
CA LEU A 77 -13.61 3.70 7.46
C LEU A 77 -15.07 3.96 7.84
N ASP A 78 -15.92 4.13 6.84
CA ASP A 78 -17.36 4.06 7.05
C ASP A 78 -17.77 2.67 7.57
N ALA A 79 -18.89 2.60 8.29
CA ALA A 79 -19.32 1.36 8.94
C ALA A 79 -19.59 0.21 7.94
N GLY A 80 -20.01 0.52 6.71
CA GLY A 80 -20.25 -0.45 5.66
C GLY A 80 -18.95 -1.10 5.19
N THR A 81 -17.97 -0.27 4.80
CA THR A 81 -16.64 -0.71 4.37
C THR A 81 -15.90 -1.43 5.50
N ALA A 82 -15.94 -0.91 6.74
CA ALA A 82 -15.31 -1.56 7.88
C ALA A 82 -15.86 -2.99 8.12
N ALA A 83 -17.19 -3.15 8.09
CA ALA A 83 -17.83 -4.45 8.24
C ALA A 83 -17.52 -5.41 7.09
N TRP A 84 -17.40 -4.89 5.87
CA TRP A 84 -17.02 -5.68 4.69
C TRP A 84 -15.57 -6.17 4.76
N VAL A 85 -14.62 -5.31 5.16
CA VAL A 85 -13.22 -5.70 5.40
C VAL A 85 -13.11 -6.70 6.56
N ALA A 86 -13.86 -6.49 7.63
CA ALA A 86 -13.90 -7.41 8.77
C ALA A 86 -14.43 -8.80 8.39
N ALA A 87 -15.40 -8.89 7.47
CA ALA A 87 -15.90 -10.17 6.99
C ALA A 87 -14.81 -10.97 6.27
N TYR A 88 -14.00 -10.33 5.42
CA TYR A 88 -12.84 -10.97 4.81
C TYR A 88 -11.85 -11.49 5.85
N ALA A 89 -11.54 -10.68 6.86
CA ALA A 89 -10.65 -11.06 7.94
C ALA A 89 -11.16 -12.29 8.72
N ALA A 90 -12.47 -12.33 9.00
CA ALA A 90 -13.11 -13.48 9.64
C ALA A 90 -12.99 -14.75 8.79
N GLY A 91 -13.14 -14.66 7.46
CA GLY A 91 -12.93 -15.78 6.56
C GLY A 91 -11.51 -16.36 6.62
N VAL A 92 -10.50 -15.50 6.71
CA VAL A 92 -9.11 -15.92 6.90
C VAL A 92 -8.92 -16.63 8.25
N CYS A 93 -9.46 -16.06 9.34
CA CYS A 93 -9.39 -16.65 10.68
C CYS A 93 -10.01 -18.05 10.73
N ASP A 94 -11.22 -18.20 10.19
CA ASP A 94 -11.93 -19.47 10.22
C ASP A 94 -11.21 -20.53 9.37
N ALA A 95 -10.66 -20.16 8.21
CA ALA A 95 -9.84 -21.07 7.43
C ALA A 95 -8.59 -21.54 8.19
N PHE A 96 -7.91 -20.65 8.92
CA PHE A 96 -6.79 -21.06 9.77
C PHE A 96 -7.21 -21.96 10.92
N ALA A 97 -8.37 -21.70 11.55
CA ALA A 97 -8.94 -22.55 12.58
C ALA A 97 -9.32 -23.95 12.06
N ASP A 98 -9.75 -24.04 10.80
CA ASP A 98 -10.05 -25.29 10.10
C ASP A 98 -8.78 -26.06 9.64
N GLY A 99 -7.59 -25.53 9.91
CA GLY A 99 -6.33 -26.22 9.64
C GLY A 99 -5.83 -26.13 8.20
N VAL A 100 -6.34 -25.20 7.36
CA VAL A 100 -5.94 -25.12 5.94
C VAL A 100 -4.44 -24.89 5.73
N HIS A 101 -3.79 -24.29 6.73
CA HIS A 101 -2.36 -24.01 6.75
C HIS A 101 -1.49 -25.27 6.84
N GLU A 102 -2.03 -26.40 7.32
CA GLU A 102 -1.29 -27.67 7.45
C GLU A 102 -0.82 -28.22 6.09
N ALA A 103 -1.49 -27.82 5.00
CA ALA A 103 -1.10 -28.19 3.65
C ALA A 103 0.13 -27.41 3.13
N ALA A 104 0.49 -26.29 3.76
CA ALA A 104 1.62 -25.46 3.36
C ALA A 104 2.91 -25.91 4.08
N PRO A 105 3.91 -26.49 3.37
CA PRO A 105 5.11 -27.06 3.98
C PRO A 105 6.01 -26.03 4.68
N GLU A 106 5.84 -24.74 4.39
CA GLU A 106 6.56 -23.65 5.01
C GLU A 106 6.36 -23.61 6.53
N PHE A 107 5.13 -23.78 7.01
CA PHE A 107 4.83 -23.77 8.45
C PHE A 107 5.60 -24.87 9.20
N ALA A 108 5.62 -26.09 8.66
CA ALA A 108 6.38 -27.19 9.24
C ALA A 108 7.90 -26.93 9.20
N ARG A 109 8.40 -26.32 8.13
CA ARG A 109 9.82 -26.01 7.94
C ARG A 109 10.33 -24.90 8.87
N THR A 110 9.50 -23.91 9.18
CA THR A 110 9.88 -22.82 10.10
C THR A 110 9.45 -23.07 11.54
N GLY A 111 8.64 -24.10 11.79
CA GLY A 111 8.02 -24.32 13.11
C GLY A 111 7.02 -23.24 13.49
N SER A 112 6.52 -22.49 12.50
CA SER A 112 5.55 -21.41 12.71
C SER A 112 4.12 -21.97 12.70
N ALA A 113 3.21 -21.21 13.30
CA ALA A 113 1.76 -21.43 13.20
C ALA A 113 1.08 -20.13 12.77
N PRO A 114 -0.05 -20.18 12.04
CA PRO A 114 -0.81 -18.98 11.76
C PRO A 114 -1.36 -18.39 13.06
N GLU A 115 -1.37 -17.07 13.12
CA GLU A 115 -2.05 -16.31 14.15
C GLU A 115 -3.40 -15.79 13.58
N GLY A 116 -4.21 -15.16 14.42
CA GLY A 116 -5.46 -14.53 13.98
C GLY A 116 -5.23 -13.47 12.88
N TRP A 117 -6.29 -13.07 12.21
CA TRP A 117 -6.28 -12.01 11.21
C TRP A 117 -7.17 -10.85 11.68
N GLU A 118 -6.58 -9.78 12.21
CA GLU A 118 -7.40 -8.66 12.69
C GLU A 118 -8.00 -7.87 11.51
N PRO A 119 -9.18 -7.25 11.70
CA PRO A 119 -9.87 -6.51 10.63
C PRO A 119 -9.09 -5.37 9.98
N TRP A 120 -8.07 -4.82 10.64
CA TRP A 120 -7.22 -3.75 10.09
C TRP A 120 -6.05 -4.28 9.25
N LEU A 121 -5.72 -5.58 9.30
CA LEU A 121 -4.60 -6.15 8.56
C LEU A 121 -4.69 -5.97 7.05
N PRO A 122 -5.86 -6.07 6.38
CA PRO A 122 -5.95 -5.79 4.95
C PRO A 122 -5.40 -4.42 4.55
N LEU A 123 -5.64 -3.39 5.37
CA LEU A 123 -5.09 -2.05 5.16
C LEU A 123 -3.57 -2.03 5.41
N GLY A 124 -3.10 -2.83 6.37
CA GLY A 124 -1.68 -3.03 6.64
C GLY A 124 -0.94 -3.69 5.48
N VAL A 125 -1.48 -4.78 4.92
CA VAL A 125 -0.92 -5.47 3.75
C VAL A 125 -0.84 -4.51 2.57
N TRP A 126 -1.90 -3.69 2.38
CA TRP A 126 -1.91 -2.65 1.37
C TRP A 126 -0.78 -1.62 1.56
N LEU A 127 -0.60 -1.09 2.77
CA LEU A 127 0.48 -0.16 3.09
C LEU A 127 1.87 -0.79 2.93
N SER A 128 2.07 -2.01 3.45
CA SER A 128 3.30 -2.81 3.34
C SER A 128 3.71 -2.98 1.88
N THR A 129 2.75 -3.33 1.02
CA THR A 129 2.98 -3.56 -0.41
C THR A 129 3.42 -2.29 -1.15
N HIS A 130 2.89 -1.12 -0.77
CA HIS A 130 3.06 0.12 -1.55
C HIS A 130 4.06 1.12 -0.94
N LEU A 131 4.49 0.94 0.32
CA LEU A 131 5.40 1.86 1.02
C LEU A 131 6.68 2.16 0.23
N LEU A 132 7.34 1.13 -0.30
CA LEU A 132 8.59 1.24 -1.09
C LEU A 132 8.35 1.42 -2.59
N PHE A 133 7.11 1.26 -3.05
CA PHE A 133 6.73 1.50 -4.44
C PHE A 133 6.53 3.00 -4.73
N ALA A 134 6.43 3.79 -3.67
CA ALA A 134 6.22 5.22 -3.69
C ALA A 134 7.54 6.02 -3.87
N GLY A 135 7.47 7.34 -3.72
CA GLY A 135 8.54 8.26 -4.14
C GLY A 135 9.79 8.34 -3.25
N PHE A 136 9.71 7.99 -1.95
CA PHE A 136 10.82 8.27 -1.03
C PHE A 136 12.13 7.51 -1.32
N PRO A 137 12.12 6.23 -1.77
CA PRO A 137 13.37 5.53 -2.11
C PRO A 137 14.11 6.21 -3.26
N ALA A 138 13.38 6.71 -4.26
CA ALA A 138 13.96 7.48 -5.36
C ALA A 138 14.59 8.79 -4.89
N LYS A 139 14.02 9.45 -3.87
CA LYS A 139 14.61 10.66 -3.24
C LYS A 139 15.92 10.35 -2.53
N LEU A 140 15.99 9.25 -1.79
CA LEU A 140 17.23 8.81 -1.14
C LEU A 140 18.33 8.52 -2.17
N TRP A 141 17.98 7.81 -3.25
CA TRP A 141 18.90 7.53 -4.35
C TRP A 141 19.43 8.81 -5.01
N ARG A 142 18.55 9.75 -5.36
CA ARG A 142 18.96 11.05 -5.91
C ARG A 142 19.83 11.86 -4.94
N GLY A 143 19.56 11.77 -3.64
CA GLY A 143 20.40 12.36 -2.60
C GLY A 143 21.83 11.80 -2.63
N GLU A 144 21.98 10.48 -2.69
CA GLU A 144 23.29 9.84 -2.76
C GLU A 144 24.02 10.17 -4.07
N LEU A 145 23.33 10.17 -5.21
CA LEU A 145 23.89 10.60 -6.49
C LEU A 145 24.39 12.04 -6.45
N THR A 146 23.57 12.96 -5.93
CA THR A 146 23.94 14.37 -5.79
C THR A 146 25.19 14.52 -4.93
N ARG A 147 25.27 13.78 -3.83
CA ARG A 147 26.39 13.81 -2.89
C ARG A 147 27.69 13.26 -3.50
N ARG A 148 27.60 12.18 -4.27
CA ARG A 148 28.78 11.48 -4.83
C ARG A 148 29.27 12.09 -6.13
N LEU A 149 28.34 12.54 -6.99
CA LEU A 149 28.61 12.88 -8.39
C LEU A 149 28.18 14.31 -8.75
N GLY A 150 27.52 15.05 -7.84
CA GLY A 150 26.97 16.37 -8.09
C GLY A 150 25.55 16.34 -8.66
N ALA A 151 24.83 17.46 -8.53
CA ALA A 151 23.44 17.58 -8.96
C ALA A 151 23.24 17.34 -10.47
N ASP A 152 24.24 17.72 -11.29
CA ASP A 152 24.21 17.55 -12.74
C ASP A 152 24.22 16.08 -13.18
N ALA A 153 24.64 15.16 -12.31
CA ALA A 153 24.60 13.73 -12.59
C ALA A 153 23.20 13.13 -12.41
N VAL A 154 22.32 13.72 -11.60
CA VAL A 154 21.00 13.15 -11.28
C VAL A 154 20.17 12.84 -12.53
N PRO A 155 20.07 13.72 -13.54
CA PRO A 155 19.33 13.41 -14.76
C PRO A 155 19.94 12.26 -15.58
N LEU A 156 21.25 12.01 -15.47
CA LEU A 156 21.95 10.94 -16.19
C LEU A 156 21.58 9.55 -15.66
N PHE A 157 21.15 9.45 -14.40
CA PHE A 157 20.76 8.22 -13.71
C PHE A 157 19.25 8.17 -13.40
N ALA A 158 18.44 8.93 -14.15
CA ALA A 158 16.99 9.03 -13.91
C ALA A 158 16.25 7.68 -14.05
N THR A 159 16.85 6.70 -14.75
CA THR A 159 16.33 5.34 -14.93
C THR A 159 16.91 4.32 -13.95
N ASP A 160 17.98 4.66 -13.23
CA ASP A 160 18.77 3.72 -12.41
C ASP A 160 18.38 3.74 -10.93
N GLY A 161 17.10 4.02 -10.66
CA GLY A 161 16.55 4.04 -9.30
C GLY A 161 16.62 2.68 -8.59
N PRO A 162 16.37 2.65 -7.26
CA PRO A 162 16.59 1.45 -6.43
C PRO A 162 15.62 0.27 -6.71
N GLY A 163 14.70 0.40 -7.66
CA GLY A 163 13.78 -0.67 -8.04
C GLY A 163 13.45 -0.64 -9.54
N THR A 164 13.40 -1.83 -10.14
CA THR A 164 12.81 -2.03 -11.47
C THR A 164 11.31 -2.22 -11.31
N ALA A 165 10.54 -1.22 -11.70
CA ALA A 165 9.08 -1.29 -11.74
C ALA A 165 8.58 -0.67 -13.04
N GLY A 166 7.52 -1.26 -13.59
CA GLY A 166 6.91 -0.78 -14.81
C GLY A 166 5.52 -1.34 -14.95
N SER A 167 4.75 -0.82 -15.89
CA SER A 167 3.51 -1.43 -16.34
C SER A 167 3.21 -0.91 -17.74
N ASN A 168 2.59 -1.74 -18.57
CA ASN A 168 1.92 -1.25 -19.76
C ASN A 168 0.41 -1.16 -19.52
N GLY A 169 -0.22 -0.20 -20.17
CA GLY A 169 -1.66 -0.03 -20.18
C GLY A 169 -2.10 0.39 -21.58
N TRP A 170 -3.04 -0.34 -22.16
CA TRP A 170 -3.58 -0.04 -23.49
C TRP A 170 -5.09 0.08 -23.43
N LEU A 171 -5.61 1.16 -23.99
CA LEU A 171 -7.02 1.37 -24.24
C LEU A 171 -7.19 1.64 -25.74
N VAL A 172 -7.89 0.75 -26.43
CA VAL A 172 -8.21 0.87 -27.86
C VAL A 172 -9.70 1.06 -28.00
N THR A 173 -10.11 2.18 -28.58
CA THR A 173 -11.51 2.56 -28.77
C THR A 173 -12.22 1.67 -29.79
N GLY A 174 -13.54 1.53 -29.67
CA GLY A 174 -14.33 0.62 -30.53
C GLY A 174 -14.22 0.93 -32.04
N ASP A 175 -14.03 2.19 -32.44
CA ASP A 175 -13.83 2.59 -33.84
C ASP A 175 -12.48 2.12 -34.43
N ARG A 176 -11.57 1.64 -33.58
CA ARG A 176 -10.26 1.08 -33.94
C ARG A 176 -10.22 -0.45 -33.89
N THR A 177 -11.34 -1.12 -33.55
CA THR A 177 -11.41 -2.58 -33.40
C THR A 177 -12.37 -3.19 -34.41
N ALA A 178 -12.12 -4.43 -34.84
CA ALA A 178 -12.97 -5.11 -35.80
C ALA A 178 -14.36 -5.47 -35.25
N SER A 179 -14.49 -5.64 -33.93
CA SER A 179 -15.75 -5.96 -33.25
C SER A 179 -16.62 -4.74 -32.96
N GLY A 180 -16.06 -3.52 -33.03
CA GLY A 180 -16.71 -2.30 -32.55
C GLY A 180 -16.68 -2.13 -31.02
N ALA A 181 -16.18 -3.11 -30.26
CA ALA A 181 -16.03 -3.03 -28.81
C ALA A 181 -14.65 -2.51 -28.43
N ALA A 182 -14.55 -1.74 -27.34
CA ALA A 182 -13.27 -1.30 -26.82
C ALA A 182 -12.42 -2.49 -26.34
N LEU A 183 -11.10 -2.37 -26.46
CA LEU A 183 -10.14 -3.33 -25.90
C LEU A 183 -9.31 -2.66 -24.81
N LEU A 184 -9.20 -3.34 -23.68
CA LEU A 184 -8.40 -2.92 -22.54
C LEU A 184 -7.34 -3.99 -22.24
N ALA A 185 -6.09 -3.58 -22.05
CA ALA A 185 -5.02 -4.47 -21.59
C ALA A 185 -4.23 -3.81 -20.45
N GLY A 186 -4.19 -4.49 -19.31
CA GLY A 186 -3.29 -4.17 -18.20
C GLY A 186 -2.17 -5.20 -18.13
N ASP A 187 -0.93 -4.73 -18.01
CA ASP A 187 0.27 -5.55 -18.00
C ASP A 187 1.21 -5.06 -16.88
N PRO A 188 0.93 -5.42 -15.61
CA PRO A 188 1.74 -4.97 -14.48
C PRO A 188 3.09 -5.70 -14.41
N HIS A 189 4.20 -4.96 -14.43
CA HIS A 189 5.55 -5.54 -14.29
C HIS A 189 5.98 -5.50 -12.83
N ARG A 190 5.83 -6.65 -12.18
CA ARG A 190 6.23 -6.89 -10.79
C ARG A 190 7.42 -7.85 -10.76
N PHE A 191 8.13 -7.88 -9.64
CA PHE A 191 9.12 -8.94 -9.41
C PHE A 191 8.44 -10.31 -9.50
N ILE A 192 9.16 -11.28 -10.08
CA ILE A 192 8.72 -12.67 -10.07
C ILE A 192 8.98 -13.18 -8.66
N GLU A 193 7.89 -13.30 -7.90
CA GLU A 193 7.87 -13.77 -6.52
C GLU A 193 7.11 -15.10 -6.46
N ASP A 194 7.50 -15.96 -5.51
CA ASP A 194 6.79 -17.22 -5.24
C ASP A 194 6.26 -17.21 -3.80
N PRO A 195 4.93 -17.16 -3.59
CA PRO A 195 3.88 -17.04 -4.61
C PRO A 195 3.71 -15.57 -5.06
N GLY A 196 3.28 -15.34 -6.30
CA GLY A 196 3.17 -13.98 -6.87
C GLY A 196 2.15 -13.09 -6.15
N VAL A 197 2.27 -11.77 -6.35
CA VAL A 197 1.46 -10.74 -5.66
C VAL A 197 -0.04 -10.75 -5.97
N TYR A 198 -0.45 -11.42 -7.06
CA TYR A 198 -1.85 -11.53 -7.44
C TYR A 198 -2.38 -12.96 -7.36
N GLN A 199 -3.64 -13.08 -6.93
CA GLN A 199 -4.48 -14.27 -7.06
C GLN A 199 -5.59 -13.94 -8.04
N GLN A 200 -5.67 -14.67 -9.16
CA GLN A 200 -6.82 -14.55 -10.06
C GLN A 200 -8.04 -15.20 -9.41
N ILE A 201 -9.19 -14.52 -9.45
CA ILE A 201 -10.40 -14.96 -8.75
C ILE A 201 -11.65 -14.41 -9.45
N HIS A 202 -12.74 -15.17 -9.36
CA HIS A 202 -14.08 -14.74 -9.73
C HIS A 202 -14.96 -14.63 -8.48
N LEU A 203 -15.58 -13.48 -8.28
CA LEU A 203 -16.47 -13.18 -7.16
C LEU A 203 -17.87 -12.86 -7.69
N ALA A 204 -18.90 -13.54 -7.18
CA ALA A 204 -20.27 -13.23 -7.56
C ALA A 204 -21.27 -13.37 -6.40
N THR A 205 -22.32 -12.56 -6.38
CA THR A 205 -23.47 -12.76 -5.49
C THR A 205 -24.58 -13.56 -6.18
N THR A 206 -25.31 -14.38 -5.42
CA THR A 206 -26.41 -15.20 -5.95
C THR A 206 -27.77 -14.49 -5.93
N THR A 207 -27.89 -13.46 -5.11
CA THR A 207 -29.06 -12.58 -5.04
C THR A 207 -28.62 -11.16 -5.38
N ALA A 208 -29.22 -10.56 -6.41
CA ALA A 208 -29.47 -9.12 -6.32
C ALA A 208 -30.34 -8.95 -5.07
N GLY A 209 -30.01 -8.05 -4.14
CA GLY A 209 -30.71 -7.97 -2.85
C GLY A 209 -32.23 -7.99 -3.04
N GLU A 210 -32.98 -8.55 -2.07
CA GLU A 210 -34.44 -8.57 -2.11
C GLU A 210 -34.96 -7.19 -2.54
N GLU A 211 -35.92 -7.15 -3.49
CA GLU A 211 -36.49 -5.89 -4.00
C GLU A 211 -36.85 -4.96 -2.83
N GLY A 212 -36.11 -3.85 -2.70
CA GLY A 212 -36.24 -2.90 -1.60
C GLY A 212 -35.06 -2.83 -0.61
N GLN A 213 -34.07 -3.73 -0.69
CA GLN A 213 -32.86 -3.71 0.16
C GLN A 213 -31.60 -3.14 -0.52
N GLY A 214 -31.64 -2.89 -1.85
CA GLY A 214 -30.70 -1.98 -2.52
C GLY A 214 -29.24 -2.45 -2.71
N GLU A 215 -28.88 -3.70 -2.42
CA GLU A 215 -27.52 -4.22 -2.72
C GLU A 215 -27.39 -4.61 -4.20
N ALA A 216 -26.51 -3.89 -4.92
CA ALA A 216 -26.17 -4.20 -6.30
C ALA A 216 -25.46 -5.56 -6.41
N ALA A 217 -25.84 -6.37 -7.39
CA ALA A 217 -25.25 -7.67 -7.61
C ALA A 217 -23.74 -7.53 -7.91
N THR A 218 -22.93 -8.49 -7.46
CA THR A 218 -21.53 -8.62 -7.86
C THR A 218 -21.40 -9.79 -8.83
N ASP A 219 -20.66 -9.62 -9.92
CA ASP A 219 -20.20 -10.68 -10.82
C ASP A 219 -18.95 -10.13 -11.50
N VAL A 220 -17.78 -10.48 -10.98
CA VAL A 220 -16.52 -9.82 -11.32
C VAL A 220 -15.36 -10.80 -11.32
N VAL A 221 -14.59 -10.79 -12.40
CA VAL A 221 -13.34 -11.54 -12.55
C VAL A 221 -12.18 -10.57 -12.52
N GLY A 222 -11.11 -10.90 -11.80
CA GLY A 222 -9.93 -10.05 -11.78
C GLY A 222 -8.79 -10.61 -10.95
N LEU A 223 -7.89 -9.70 -10.54
CA LEU A 223 -6.69 -10.01 -9.76
C LEU A 223 -6.80 -9.41 -8.36
N ALA A 224 -6.90 -10.29 -7.35
CA ALA A 224 -6.89 -9.91 -5.93
C ALA A 224 -5.46 -9.85 -5.40
N VAL A 225 -5.22 -8.94 -4.45
CA VAL A 225 -3.98 -8.93 -3.63
C VAL A 225 -4.25 -9.82 -2.40
N PRO A 226 -3.53 -10.95 -2.23
CA PRO A 226 -3.75 -11.82 -1.08
C PRO A 226 -3.62 -11.06 0.25
N GLY A 227 -4.66 -11.13 1.08
CA GLY A 227 -4.75 -10.38 2.33
C GLY A 227 -5.64 -9.14 2.24
N VAL A 228 -6.14 -8.79 1.05
CA VAL A 228 -6.98 -7.60 0.81
C VAL A 228 -8.28 -8.01 0.10
N PRO A 229 -9.46 -7.60 0.59
CA PRO A 229 -10.73 -7.92 -0.04
C PRO A 229 -10.94 -7.17 -1.36
N GLY A 230 -11.75 -7.73 -2.24
CA GLY A 230 -12.10 -7.15 -3.54
C GLY A 230 -10.96 -7.18 -4.56
N LEU A 231 -11.09 -6.34 -5.60
CA LEU A 231 -10.26 -6.33 -6.80
C LEU A 231 -9.83 -4.89 -7.12
N ALA A 232 -8.78 -4.43 -6.46
CA ALA A 232 -8.39 -3.02 -6.50
C ALA A 232 -7.83 -2.55 -7.85
N HIS A 233 -7.10 -3.41 -8.57
CA HIS A 233 -6.25 -2.97 -9.67
C HIS A 233 -6.71 -3.42 -11.06
N PHE A 234 -7.24 -4.64 -11.17
CA PHE A 234 -7.61 -5.24 -12.45
C PHE A 234 -8.87 -6.07 -12.29
N GLY A 235 -9.87 -5.79 -13.11
CA GLY A 235 -11.09 -6.57 -13.12
C GLY A 235 -12.05 -6.19 -14.23
N HIS A 236 -13.05 -7.04 -14.45
CA HIS A 236 -14.20 -6.74 -15.28
C HIS A 236 -15.47 -7.38 -14.75
N THR A 237 -16.60 -6.69 -14.93
CA THR A 237 -17.95 -7.17 -14.57
C THR A 237 -18.73 -7.72 -15.78
N GLY A 238 -18.05 -7.83 -16.91
CA GLY A 238 -18.67 -8.13 -18.21
C GLY A 238 -19.27 -6.90 -18.90
N GLN A 239 -19.69 -5.88 -18.13
CA GLN A 239 -20.20 -4.61 -18.67
C GLN A 239 -19.16 -3.49 -18.66
N VAL A 240 -18.27 -3.47 -17.67
CA VAL A 240 -17.13 -2.55 -17.59
C VAL A 240 -15.87 -3.33 -17.21
N ALA A 241 -14.72 -2.88 -17.72
CA ALA A 241 -13.40 -3.38 -17.35
C ALA A 241 -12.50 -2.22 -16.93
N TRP A 242 -11.60 -2.46 -15.98
CA TRP A 242 -10.59 -1.51 -15.56
C TRP A 242 -9.23 -2.17 -15.35
N ALA A 243 -8.19 -1.37 -15.55
CA ALA A 243 -6.80 -1.73 -15.35
C ALA A 243 -6.02 -0.51 -14.90
N ILE A 244 -4.94 -0.73 -14.17
CA ILE A 244 -4.07 0.35 -13.70
C ILE A 244 -2.63 0.17 -14.17
N THR A 245 -1.93 1.29 -14.25
CA THR A 245 -0.46 1.38 -14.28
C THR A 245 0.01 2.31 -13.17
N ASN A 246 1.26 2.18 -12.69
CA ASN A 246 1.81 3.13 -11.74
C ASN A 246 1.92 4.52 -12.40
N ALA A 247 1.39 5.57 -11.75
CA ALA A 247 1.48 6.94 -12.28
C ALA A 247 2.87 7.57 -12.16
N MET A 248 3.79 6.93 -11.43
CA MET A 248 5.10 7.48 -11.06
C MET A 248 5.00 8.85 -10.37
N ALA A 249 3.87 9.11 -9.71
CA ALA A 249 3.64 10.35 -9.00
C ALA A 249 4.46 10.37 -7.69
N ASP A 250 4.94 11.55 -7.33
CA ASP A 250 5.60 11.75 -6.04
C ASP A 250 4.54 12.18 -5.01
N TYR A 251 4.25 11.33 -4.02
CA TYR A 251 3.21 11.55 -3.00
C TYR A 251 3.67 11.33 -1.55
N GLN A 252 4.97 11.20 -1.34
CA GLN A 252 5.60 11.10 -0.02
C GLN A 252 6.75 12.10 0.06
N ASP A 253 7.05 12.63 1.24
CA ASP A 253 8.18 13.53 1.44
C ASP A 253 9.13 13.03 2.52
N LEU A 254 10.39 13.46 2.40
CA LEU A 254 11.41 13.27 3.42
C LEU A 254 11.79 14.63 4.00
N TYR A 255 11.87 14.69 5.32
CA TYR A 255 12.34 15.85 6.06
C TYR A 255 13.64 15.52 6.76
N ARG A 256 14.65 16.37 6.60
CA ARG A 256 15.89 16.34 7.37
C ARG A 256 15.60 16.88 8.76
N GLU A 257 15.84 16.05 9.76
CA GLU A 257 15.53 16.31 11.16
C GLU A 257 16.80 16.51 11.97
N ARG A 258 16.75 17.47 12.90
CA ARG A 258 17.73 17.61 13.99
C ARG A 258 17.05 17.12 15.25
N LEU A 259 17.49 15.98 15.74
CA LEU A 259 16.95 15.34 16.94
C LEU A 259 17.98 15.41 18.07
N ARG A 260 17.52 15.55 19.30
CA ARG A 260 18.36 15.40 20.49
C ARG A 260 17.62 14.68 21.60
N ARG A 261 18.37 13.99 22.46
CA ARG A 261 17.85 13.47 23.72
C ARG A 261 18.19 14.42 24.87
N THR A 262 17.19 14.74 25.68
CA THR A 262 17.33 15.54 26.90
C THR A 262 16.75 14.78 28.09
N GLY A 263 17.60 14.00 28.78
CA GLY A 263 17.12 13.08 29.80
C GLY A 263 16.35 11.93 29.16
N ASP A 264 15.09 11.76 29.53
CA ASP A 264 14.22 10.70 28.98
C ASP A 264 13.39 11.16 27.77
N THR A 265 13.43 12.45 27.42
CA THR A 265 12.66 13.00 26.30
C THR A 265 13.51 13.10 25.03
N VAL A 266 12.84 12.97 23.88
CA VAL A 266 13.41 13.27 22.56
C VAL A 266 12.77 14.58 22.09
N GLU A 267 13.59 15.48 21.56
CA GLU A 267 13.15 16.73 20.97
C GLU A 267 13.58 16.80 19.50
N ALA A 268 12.77 17.45 18.67
CA ALA A 268 13.11 17.77 17.29
C ALA A 268 13.16 19.29 17.09
N TYR A 269 14.09 19.79 16.28
CA TYR A 269 14.17 21.21 15.95
C TYR A 269 13.31 21.55 14.74
N GLY A 270 12.23 22.30 14.96
CA GLY A 270 11.34 22.82 13.94
C GLY A 270 11.46 24.33 13.72
N PRO A 271 10.60 24.95 12.88
CA PRO A 271 10.64 26.38 12.60
C PRO A 271 10.39 27.27 13.83
N GLY A 272 9.75 26.71 14.87
CA GLY A 272 9.50 27.37 16.15
C GLY A 272 10.55 27.09 17.23
N GLY A 273 11.60 26.32 16.94
CA GLY A 273 12.60 25.86 17.91
C GLY A 273 12.47 24.38 18.27
N TRP A 274 13.05 24.00 19.40
CA TRP A 274 12.98 22.62 19.92
C TRP A 274 11.58 22.30 20.43
N GLU A 275 11.02 21.18 20.00
CA GLU A 275 9.74 20.64 20.46
C GLU A 275 9.91 19.19 20.87
N GLU A 276 9.25 18.78 21.96
CA GLU A 276 9.18 17.38 22.39
C GLU A 276 8.41 16.55 21.35
N VAL A 277 8.89 15.34 21.08
CA VAL A 277 8.30 14.43 20.10
C VAL A 277 7.98 13.07 20.71
N GLN A 278 7.11 12.30 20.05
CA GLN A 278 6.82 10.93 20.48
C GLN A 278 8.03 10.05 20.18
N ALA A 279 8.53 9.35 21.19
CA ALA A 279 9.58 8.36 21.04
C ALA A 279 9.34 7.17 21.96
N HIS A 280 9.55 5.96 21.45
CA HIS A 280 9.56 4.74 22.23
C HIS A 280 10.42 3.66 21.58
N THR A 281 10.85 2.69 22.36
CA THR A 281 11.70 1.60 21.90
C THR A 281 10.90 0.33 21.66
N GLU A 282 11.19 -0.37 20.57
CA GLU A 282 10.63 -1.66 20.24
C GLU A 282 11.74 -2.70 20.00
N THR A 283 11.50 -3.95 20.40
CA THR A 283 12.43 -5.07 20.17
C THR A 283 11.73 -6.19 19.40
N TYR A 284 12.39 -6.77 18.40
CA TYR A 284 11.91 -7.91 17.63
C TYR A 284 12.96 -9.01 17.52
N GLN A 285 12.48 -10.24 17.35
CA GLN A 285 13.31 -11.44 17.30
C GLN A 285 13.84 -11.67 15.88
N VAL A 286 15.02 -12.30 15.77
CA VAL A 286 15.62 -12.72 14.50
C VAL A 286 15.96 -14.20 14.59
N ALA A 287 15.47 -15.02 13.65
CA ALA A 287 15.77 -16.45 13.62
C ALA A 287 17.28 -16.68 13.49
N GLY A 288 17.86 -17.38 14.46
CA GLY A 288 19.30 -17.69 14.48
C GLY A 288 20.22 -16.50 14.79
N GLY A 289 19.67 -15.36 15.23
CA GLY A 289 20.43 -14.15 15.59
C GLY A 289 19.97 -13.53 16.90
N GLU A 290 20.66 -12.45 17.30
CA GLU A 290 20.26 -11.66 18.47
C GLU A 290 19.02 -10.81 18.17
N PRO A 291 18.15 -10.53 19.16
CA PRO A 291 17.05 -9.59 19.00
C PRO A 291 17.56 -8.21 18.59
N VAL A 292 16.80 -7.53 17.72
CA VAL A 292 17.11 -6.17 17.27
C VAL A 292 16.20 -5.19 17.98
N THR A 293 16.79 -4.11 18.49
CA THR A 293 16.08 -3.00 19.13
C THR A 293 16.11 -1.78 18.22
N VAL A 294 14.95 -1.18 18.00
CA VAL A 294 14.79 0.06 17.23
C VAL A 294 14.10 1.11 18.08
N GLU A 295 14.53 2.36 17.95
CA GLU A 295 13.77 3.49 18.47
C GLU A 295 12.83 3.99 17.38
N VAL A 296 11.55 4.12 17.74
CA VAL A 296 10.49 4.68 16.91
C VAL A 296 10.30 6.12 17.36
N VAL A 297 10.58 7.08 16.47
CA VAL A 297 10.42 8.51 16.72
C VAL A 297 9.44 9.10 15.70
N GLU A 298 8.50 9.92 16.15
CA GLU A 298 7.55 10.61 15.28
C GLU A 298 7.51 12.10 15.59
N THR A 299 7.89 12.90 14.59
CA THR A 299 7.89 14.35 14.63
C THR A 299 6.59 14.91 14.01
N ALA A 300 6.36 16.22 14.11
CA ALA A 300 5.23 16.84 13.41
C ALA A 300 5.30 16.70 11.88
N ARG A 301 6.50 16.46 11.32
CA ARG A 301 6.71 16.24 9.88
C ARG A 301 6.44 14.79 9.50
N GLY A 302 6.76 13.83 10.34
CA GLY A 302 6.47 12.42 10.09
C GLY A 302 7.29 11.45 10.93
N THR A 303 7.28 10.18 10.55
CA THR A 303 7.97 9.10 11.27
C THR A 303 9.44 9.03 10.85
N VAL A 304 10.37 8.97 11.81
CA VAL A 304 11.81 8.87 11.54
C VAL A 304 12.16 7.49 11.00
N VAL A 305 12.69 7.43 9.79
CA VAL A 305 13.01 6.17 9.08
C VAL A 305 14.51 5.90 8.92
N VAL A 306 15.34 6.94 9.06
CA VAL A 306 16.81 6.86 9.04
C VAL A 306 17.37 7.73 10.15
N GLY A 307 18.42 7.27 10.83
CA GLY A 307 19.05 8.00 11.92
C GLY A 307 18.28 7.92 13.24
N GLY A 308 18.47 8.91 14.11
CA GLY A 308 17.86 8.97 15.45
C GLY A 308 18.51 10.04 16.35
N PRO A 309 18.01 10.24 17.58
CA PRO A 309 18.53 11.27 18.48
C PRO A 309 19.98 11.05 18.94
N GLU A 310 20.47 9.82 18.93
CA GLU A 310 21.88 9.47 19.22
C GLU A 310 22.73 9.27 17.95
N ALA A 311 22.13 9.41 16.77
CA ALA A 311 22.88 9.29 15.52
C ALA A 311 23.77 10.51 15.29
N GLY A 312 24.91 10.29 14.62
CA GLY A 312 25.73 11.38 14.09
C GLY A 312 25.06 12.08 12.90
N PRO A 313 25.72 13.10 12.34
CA PRO A 313 25.27 13.78 11.13
C PRO A 313 24.93 12.80 10.01
N LEU A 314 23.91 13.13 9.21
CA LEU A 314 23.62 12.43 7.97
C LEU A 314 24.84 12.50 7.03
N PRO A 315 25.04 11.50 6.16
CA PRO A 315 26.19 11.47 5.27
C PRO A 315 26.31 12.74 4.40
N GLY A 316 27.48 13.37 4.41
CA GLY A 316 27.76 14.61 3.68
C GLY A 316 27.50 15.90 4.46
N GLU A 317 27.15 15.81 5.74
CA GLU A 317 26.92 16.95 6.63
C GLU A 317 27.89 16.99 7.83
N GLU A 318 28.96 16.19 7.80
CA GLU A 318 29.80 15.92 8.97
C GLU A 318 30.53 17.15 9.53
N GLU A 319 30.72 18.19 8.72
CA GLU A 319 31.39 19.44 9.10
C GLU A 319 30.41 20.51 9.64
N ASP A 320 29.09 20.28 9.55
CA ASP A 320 28.08 21.21 10.03
C ASP A 320 27.71 20.92 11.50
N ALA A 321 27.97 21.88 12.39
CA ALA A 321 27.63 21.78 13.81
C ALA A 321 26.12 21.72 14.06
N GLU A 322 25.31 22.13 13.08
CA GLU A 322 23.86 22.02 13.08
C GLU A 322 23.35 21.04 12.02
N ALA A 323 24.13 20.00 11.71
CA ALA A 323 23.71 18.96 10.77
C ALA A 323 22.43 18.25 11.20
N ALA A 324 21.65 17.80 10.22
CA ALA A 324 20.59 16.84 10.46
C ALA A 324 21.18 15.47 10.82
N ASN A 325 20.56 14.76 11.74
CA ASN A 325 20.96 13.40 12.15
C ASN A 325 19.87 12.35 11.88
N ALA A 326 18.76 12.75 11.26
CA ALA A 326 17.66 11.85 10.95
C ALA A 326 16.86 12.29 9.71
N LEU A 327 16.15 11.33 9.11
CA LEU A 327 15.16 11.58 8.06
C LEU A 327 13.78 11.13 8.52
N ALA A 328 12.80 12.03 8.50
CA ALA A 328 11.39 11.75 8.74
C ALA A 328 10.61 11.58 7.43
N LEU A 329 9.88 10.47 7.31
CA LEU A 329 8.96 10.18 6.22
C LEU A 329 7.58 10.75 6.52
N ARG A 330 7.08 11.58 5.61
CA ARG A 330 5.70 12.05 5.58
C ARG A 330 4.95 11.39 4.43
N HIS A 331 3.87 10.69 4.74
CA HIS A 331 2.98 10.12 3.74
C HIS A 331 1.51 10.26 4.17
N HIS A 332 0.61 10.30 3.20
CA HIS A 332 -0.76 10.74 3.44
C HIS A 332 -1.54 9.82 4.41
N PRO A 333 -1.52 8.48 4.29
CA PRO A 333 -2.20 7.61 5.26
C PRO A 333 -1.79 7.83 6.72
N ARG A 334 -0.52 8.14 7.00
CA ARG A 334 -0.07 8.45 8.38
C ARG A 334 -0.65 9.78 8.89
N VAL A 335 -0.73 10.77 8.01
CA VAL A 335 -1.23 12.11 8.35
C VAL A 335 -2.76 12.08 8.51
N SER A 336 -3.46 11.55 7.52
CA SER A 336 -4.92 11.65 7.38
C SER A 336 -5.69 10.40 7.84
N GLY A 337 -5.02 9.28 8.12
CA GLY A 337 -5.68 8.02 8.45
C GLY A 337 -6.66 7.56 7.36
N ARG A 338 -6.36 7.83 6.08
CA ARG A 338 -7.19 7.41 4.94
C ARG A 338 -6.35 6.69 3.90
N LEU A 339 -6.92 5.60 3.36
CA LEU A 339 -6.35 4.79 2.27
C LEU A 339 -7.26 4.69 1.04
N GLY A 340 -8.56 4.99 1.18
CA GLY A 340 -9.51 4.94 0.09
C GLY A 340 -10.12 3.56 -0.16
N PHE A 341 -10.17 2.70 0.86
CA PHE A 341 -10.77 1.36 0.76
C PHE A 341 -12.27 1.38 0.45
N GLU A 342 -12.93 2.52 0.66
CA GLU A 342 -14.30 2.80 0.24
C GLU A 342 -14.49 2.67 -1.29
N THR A 343 -13.40 2.78 -2.05
CA THR A 343 -13.35 2.51 -3.50
C THR A 343 -13.70 1.05 -3.84
N LEU A 344 -13.25 0.11 -3.01
CA LEU A 344 -13.23 -1.31 -3.38
C LEU A 344 -14.62 -1.91 -3.54
N PRO A 345 -15.59 -1.70 -2.63
CA PRO A 345 -16.96 -2.18 -2.84
C PRO A 345 -17.60 -1.61 -4.10
N GLY A 346 -17.35 -0.33 -4.41
CA GLY A 346 -17.88 0.33 -5.61
C GLY A 346 -17.37 -0.27 -6.91
N LEU A 347 -16.09 -0.67 -6.98
CA LEU A 347 -15.53 -1.35 -8.15
C LEU A 347 -16.19 -2.72 -8.41
N LEU A 348 -16.54 -3.48 -7.35
CA LEU A 348 -17.15 -4.81 -7.50
C LEU A 348 -18.57 -4.76 -8.07
N THR A 349 -19.26 -3.63 -7.91
CA THR A 349 -20.63 -3.43 -8.37
C THR A 349 -20.74 -2.52 -9.59
N ALA A 350 -19.64 -1.90 -10.03
CA ALA A 350 -19.62 -1.03 -11.19
C ALA A 350 -20.04 -1.75 -12.49
N ARG A 351 -20.84 -1.08 -13.30
CA ARG A 351 -21.34 -1.52 -14.61
C ARG A 351 -20.99 -0.53 -15.73
N THR A 352 -20.69 0.71 -15.37
CA THR A 352 -20.28 1.76 -16.30
C THR A 352 -18.93 2.35 -15.90
N VAL A 353 -18.25 3.00 -16.85
CA VAL A 353 -17.04 3.79 -16.59
C VAL A 353 -17.33 4.94 -15.63
N ALA A 354 -18.52 5.54 -15.69
CA ALA A 354 -18.92 6.60 -14.77
C ALA A 354 -18.92 6.12 -13.31
N GLU A 355 -19.42 4.90 -13.05
CA GLU A 355 -19.39 4.28 -11.72
C GLU A 355 -17.97 3.91 -11.28
N VAL A 356 -17.13 3.43 -12.20
CA VAL A 356 -15.70 3.21 -11.92
C VAL A 356 -15.02 4.52 -11.53
N SER A 357 -15.24 5.60 -12.29
CA SER A 357 -14.66 6.92 -12.01
C SER A 357 -15.13 7.47 -10.66
N ALA A 358 -16.42 7.35 -10.36
CA ALA A 358 -16.99 7.76 -9.08
C ALA A 358 -16.44 6.94 -7.90
N ALA A 359 -16.25 5.62 -8.07
CA ALA A 359 -15.67 4.78 -7.02
C ALA A 359 -14.25 5.23 -6.67
N VAL A 360 -13.41 5.52 -7.68
CA VAL A 360 -12.01 5.91 -7.46
C VAL A 360 -11.83 7.35 -6.97
N ASP A 361 -12.89 8.16 -6.86
CA ASP A 361 -12.81 9.47 -6.20
C ASP A 361 -12.46 9.35 -4.70
N HIS A 362 -12.71 8.19 -4.09
CA HIS A 362 -12.30 7.90 -2.73
C HIS A 362 -10.85 7.41 -2.61
N TRP A 363 -10.20 7.07 -3.72
CA TRP A 363 -8.89 6.45 -3.75
C TRP A 363 -7.79 7.40 -3.29
N VAL A 364 -6.88 6.91 -2.43
CA VAL A 364 -5.81 7.73 -1.86
C VAL A 364 -4.43 7.26 -2.31
N GLU A 365 -4.08 6.00 -2.06
CA GLU A 365 -2.73 5.50 -2.31
C GLU A 365 -2.78 4.01 -2.72
N PRO A 366 -1.98 3.56 -3.72
CA PRO A 366 -1.00 4.30 -4.51
C PRO A 366 -1.63 5.20 -5.58
N VAL A 367 -0.85 6.16 -6.10
CA VAL A 367 -1.29 6.98 -7.24
C VAL A 367 -1.07 6.20 -8.54
N ASN A 368 -2.17 5.91 -9.22
CA ASN A 368 -2.19 5.06 -10.42
C ASN A 368 -2.76 5.82 -11.61
N VAL A 369 -2.33 5.49 -12.82
CA VAL A 369 -3.11 5.78 -14.03
C VAL A 369 -4.11 4.64 -14.22
N LEU A 370 -5.38 4.99 -14.15
CA LEU A 370 -6.53 4.13 -14.37
C LEU A 370 -6.99 4.23 -15.83
N LEU A 371 -7.17 3.06 -16.44
CA LEU A 371 -7.79 2.89 -17.73
C LEU A 371 -9.10 2.11 -17.53
N ALA A 372 -10.21 2.59 -18.09
CA ALA A 372 -11.47 1.85 -18.07
C ALA A 372 -12.23 1.97 -19.38
N ALA A 373 -13.02 0.95 -19.69
CA ALA A 373 -13.94 0.92 -20.82
C ALA A 373 -15.19 0.12 -20.48
N ASP A 374 -16.34 0.56 -20.97
CA ASP A 374 -17.59 -0.17 -20.82
C ASP A 374 -18.27 -0.49 -22.16
N THR A 375 -19.29 -1.34 -22.08
CA THR A 375 -20.10 -1.80 -23.21
C THR A 375 -21.07 -0.74 -23.74
N GLU A 376 -21.26 0.38 -23.03
CA GLU A 376 -22.09 1.51 -23.46
C GLU A 376 -21.28 2.55 -24.25
N GLY A 377 -19.96 2.36 -24.36
CA GLY A 377 -19.04 3.22 -25.09
C GLY A 377 -18.31 4.23 -24.21
N GLY A 378 -18.43 4.13 -22.88
CA GLY A 378 -17.65 4.90 -21.92
C GLY A 378 -16.17 4.52 -21.98
N LEU A 379 -15.31 5.52 -21.85
CA LEU A 379 -13.85 5.42 -21.85
C LEU A 379 -13.29 6.29 -20.72
N LEU A 380 -12.18 5.89 -20.13
CA LEU A 380 -11.50 6.66 -19.10
C LEU A 380 -10.00 6.44 -19.16
N HIS A 381 -9.26 7.54 -19.11
CA HIS A 381 -7.83 7.57 -18.81
C HIS A 381 -7.55 8.65 -17.76
N ARG A 382 -7.35 8.24 -16.50
CA ARG A 382 -7.25 9.17 -15.36
C ARG A 382 -6.16 8.79 -14.39
N ALA A 383 -5.41 9.77 -13.88
CA ALA A 383 -4.60 9.55 -12.69
C ALA A 383 -5.49 9.64 -11.43
N ALA A 384 -5.50 8.58 -10.61
CA ALA A 384 -6.29 8.47 -9.39
C ALA A 384 -5.40 8.27 -8.17
N GLY A 385 -5.72 8.97 -7.07
CA GLY A 385 -4.97 8.96 -5.81
C GLY A 385 -4.83 10.36 -5.23
N PHE A 386 -4.01 10.48 -4.19
CA PHE A 386 -3.76 11.74 -3.49
C PHE A 386 -2.31 12.18 -3.67
N VAL A 387 -2.09 13.36 -4.24
CA VAL A 387 -0.78 14.02 -4.29
C VAL A 387 -0.85 15.31 -3.47
N PRO A 388 -0.05 15.46 -2.40
CA PRO A 388 -0.10 16.65 -1.57
C PRO A 388 0.43 17.87 -2.32
N ARG A 389 -0.25 19.02 -2.21
CA ARG A 389 0.31 20.28 -2.71
C ARG A 389 1.40 20.78 -1.77
N ARG A 390 2.55 21.10 -2.34
CA ARG A 390 3.79 21.38 -1.60
C ARG A 390 4.83 22.07 -2.48
N PRO A 391 5.88 22.70 -1.91
CA PRO A 391 6.95 23.30 -2.68
C PRO A 391 7.67 22.31 -3.60
N ALA A 392 8.29 22.84 -4.66
CA ALA A 392 9.02 22.03 -5.63
C ALA A 392 10.22 21.28 -5.00
N ALA A 393 10.88 21.88 -4.00
CA ALA A 393 12.02 21.27 -3.32
C ALA A 393 11.68 19.92 -2.69
N ASN A 394 10.50 19.81 -2.06
CA ASN A 394 9.99 18.56 -1.48
C ASN A 394 9.94 17.43 -2.50
N ARG A 395 9.69 17.74 -3.78
CA ARG A 395 9.53 16.74 -4.84
C ARG A 395 10.84 16.11 -5.28
N LEU A 396 11.96 16.80 -5.08
CA LEU A 396 13.27 16.39 -5.59
C LEU A 396 14.02 15.52 -4.59
N GLY A 397 14.01 15.88 -3.31
CA GLY A 397 14.78 15.20 -2.27
C GLY A 397 14.34 15.57 -0.85
N PRO A 398 15.11 15.16 0.17
CA PRO A 398 14.86 15.55 1.55
C PRO A 398 14.98 17.06 1.76
N VAL A 399 14.04 17.67 2.49
CA VAL A 399 14.02 19.11 2.78
C VAL A 399 14.25 19.39 4.27
N PRO A 400 14.88 20.51 4.66
CA PRO A 400 15.10 20.84 6.07
C PRO A 400 13.79 21.05 6.82
N ALA A 401 13.62 20.36 7.95
CA ALA A 401 12.43 20.45 8.80
C ALA A 401 12.30 21.80 9.52
N TRP A 402 13.42 22.46 9.78
CA TRP A 402 13.50 23.71 10.54
C TRP A 402 13.27 24.97 9.71
N GLU A 403 13.26 24.86 8.37
CA GLU A 403 12.99 25.99 7.50
C GLU A 403 11.49 26.16 7.27
N PRO A 404 10.93 27.38 7.46
CA PRO A 404 9.55 27.64 7.11
C PRO A 404 9.37 27.50 5.59
N GLY A 405 8.21 26.99 5.17
CA GLY A 405 7.83 26.89 3.77
C GLY A 405 7.78 25.47 3.22
N ASN A 406 8.36 24.48 3.89
CA ASN A 406 8.39 23.07 3.44
C ASN A 406 7.13 22.24 3.81
N ALA A 407 6.09 22.88 4.35
CA ALA A 407 4.86 22.21 4.78
C ALA A 407 3.94 21.83 3.60
N TRP A 408 3.15 20.78 3.80
CA TRP A 408 2.03 20.46 2.90
C TRP A 408 0.92 21.49 3.06
N GLN A 409 0.22 21.77 1.97
CA GLN A 409 -0.99 22.57 1.95
C GLN A 409 -2.23 21.66 2.07
N ASP A 410 -3.35 22.23 2.50
CA ASP A 410 -4.58 21.46 2.77
C ASP A 410 -5.22 20.91 1.48
N GLU A 411 -5.13 21.64 0.37
CA GLU A 411 -5.67 21.20 -0.93
C GLU A 411 -4.67 20.30 -1.68
N PRO A 412 -5.10 19.18 -2.27
CA PRO A 412 -4.23 18.35 -3.10
C PRO A 412 -3.84 19.02 -4.42
N GLU A 413 -2.85 18.43 -5.10
CA GLU A 413 -2.55 18.73 -6.50
C GLU A 413 -3.67 18.18 -7.40
N PRO A 414 -4.11 18.92 -8.42
CA PRO A 414 -5.01 18.38 -9.43
C PRO A 414 -4.29 17.28 -10.22
N LEU A 415 -4.97 16.16 -10.46
CA LEU A 415 -4.44 15.04 -11.23
C LEU A 415 -4.93 15.07 -12.68
N PRO A 416 -4.12 14.64 -13.66
CA PRO A 416 -4.53 14.58 -15.06
C PRO A 416 -5.71 13.61 -15.29
N GLU A 417 -6.66 14.05 -16.12
CA GLU A 417 -7.79 13.25 -16.58
C GLU A 417 -8.03 13.53 -18.05
N ALA A 418 -8.20 12.46 -18.84
CA ALA A 418 -8.56 12.50 -20.25
C ALA A 418 -9.83 11.67 -20.48
N PRO A 419 -10.79 12.20 -21.25
CA PRO A 419 -12.01 11.49 -21.62
C PRO A 419 -11.76 10.37 -22.63
#